data_AF-A0AAW5L968-F1
#
_entry.id   AF-A0AAW5L968-F1
#
_cell.length_a   1.000
_cell.length_b   1.000
_cell.length_c   1.000
_cell.angle_alpha   90.00
_cell.angle_beta   90.00
_cell.angle_gamma   90.00
#
_symmetry.space_group_name_H-M   'P 1'
#
loop_
_entity.id
_entity.type
_entity.pdbx_description
1 polymer ?
#
loop_
_entity_poly.entity_id
_entity_poly.type
_entity_poly.pdbx_seq_one_letter_code
_entity_poly.pdbx_strand_id
1 'polypeptide(L)'
;NVLVIETYANTVLTVPAFNLAGLDANQITKVNVDLSTAQNNARQWLNVIKPGLIYLNQDVINFSNRYATYSDTLKDAVDMKDKAKLADGLKRLAANAANYEQKAKEKVTQ
;
A
#
# COMPACT_ATOMS: atom_id res chain seq x y z
N ASN A 1 -13.09 3.07 3.77
CA ASN A 1 -12.10 4.12 3.42
C ASN A 1 -11.51 3.97 2.01
N VAL A 2 -10.83 2.88 1.63
CA VAL A 2 -10.26 2.72 0.26
C VAL A 2 -11.32 2.87 -0.85
N LEU A 3 -12.49 2.24 -0.68
CA LEU A 3 -13.60 2.34 -1.63
C LEU A 3 -14.10 3.78 -1.83
N VAL A 4 -14.17 4.55 -0.74
CA VAL A 4 -14.61 5.95 -0.77
C VAL A 4 -13.62 6.82 -1.55
N ILE A 5 -12.31 6.63 -1.32
CA ILE A 5 -11.26 7.37 -2.05
C ILE A 5 -11.27 6.97 -3.53
N GLU A 6 -11.48 5.69 -3.84
CA GLU A 6 -11.64 5.23 -5.23
C GLU A 6 -12.87 5.86 -5.91
N THR A 7 -14.02 5.93 -5.23
CA THR A 7 -15.20 6.61 -5.76
C THR A 7 -14.88 8.08 -6.07
N TYR A 8 -14.27 8.81 -5.13
CA TYR A 8 -13.89 10.21 -5.35
C TYR A 8 -12.88 10.39 -6.49
N ALA A 9 -11.84 9.54 -6.55
CA ALA A 9 -10.83 9.58 -7.60
C ALA A 9 -11.47 9.37 -8.98
N ASN A 10 -12.35 8.38 -9.10
CA ASN A 10 -13.08 8.13 -10.34
C ASN A 10 -14.02 9.29 -10.70
N THR A 11 -14.73 9.85 -9.71
CA THR A 11 -15.59 11.02 -9.95
C THR A 11 -14.79 12.18 -10.52
N VAL A 12 -13.68 12.58 -9.89
CA VAL A 12 -12.81 13.69 -10.33
C VAL A 12 -12.30 13.49 -11.77
N LEU A 13 -11.97 12.26 -12.16
CA LEU A 13 -11.52 11.95 -13.52
C LEU A 13 -12.63 12.00 -14.58
N THR A 14 -13.89 11.90 -14.16
CA THR A 14 -15.06 11.91 -15.05
C THR A 14 -15.81 13.25 -15.06
N VAL A 15 -15.34 14.24 -14.29
CA VAL A 15 -15.95 15.57 -14.25
C VAL A 15 -15.96 16.17 -15.66
N PRO A 16 -17.12 16.58 -16.19
CA PRO A 16 -17.21 17.22 -17.50
C PRO A 16 -16.60 18.62 -17.48
N ALA A 17 -16.42 19.22 -18.67
CA ALA A 17 -16.00 20.60 -18.77
C ALA A 17 -16.96 21.53 -18.01
N PHE A 18 -16.41 22.43 -17.19
CA PHE A 18 -17.20 23.41 -16.45
C PHE A 18 -17.69 24.53 -17.36
N ASN A 19 -18.92 25.00 -17.13
CA ASN A 19 -19.33 26.30 -17.67
C ASN A 19 -18.70 27.41 -16.83
N LEU A 20 -17.75 28.13 -17.42
CA LEU A 20 -16.98 29.19 -16.75
C LEU A 20 -17.44 30.60 -17.15
N ALA A 21 -18.65 30.74 -17.69
CA ALA A 21 -19.22 32.03 -18.05
C ALA A 21 -19.28 32.97 -16.83
N GLY A 22 -18.84 34.23 -17.01
CA GLY A 22 -18.80 35.24 -15.95
C GLY A 22 -17.52 35.27 -15.12
N LEU A 23 -16.56 34.36 -15.37
CA LEU A 23 -15.23 34.41 -14.76
C LEU A 23 -14.23 35.19 -15.63
N ASP A 24 -13.27 35.85 -14.99
CA ASP A 24 -12.13 36.46 -15.67
C ASP A 24 -11.06 35.41 -16.06
N ALA A 25 -10.10 35.82 -16.89
CA ALA A 25 -9.05 34.93 -17.40
C ALA A 25 -8.18 34.29 -16.29
N ASN A 26 -7.92 35.01 -15.20
CA ASN A 26 -7.11 34.50 -14.09
C ASN A 26 -7.88 33.45 -13.29
N GLN A 27 -9.17 33.69 -13.05
CA GLN A 27 -10.08 32.74 -12.39
C GLN A 27 -10.23 31.45 -13.21
N ILE A 28 -10.43 31.57 -14.53
CA ILE A 28 -10.50 30.43 -15.45
C ILE A 28 -9.21 29.61 -15.40
N THR A 29 -8.06 30.28 -15.45
CA THR A 29 -6.75 29.63 -15.37
C THR A 29 -6.60 28.87 -14.05
N LYS A 30 -6.96 29.49 -12.92
CA LYS A 30 -6.89 28.86 -11.60
C LYS A 30 -7.78 27.61 -11.52
N VAL A 31 -9.03 27.68 -11.98
CA VAL A 31 -9.95 26.53 -11.98
C VAL A 31 -9.39 25.37 -12.80
N ASN A 32 -8.81 25.65 -13.96
CA ASN A 32 -8.21 24.61 -14.80
C ASN A 32 -6.97 23.98 -14.15
N VAL A 33 -6.13 24.77 -13.49
CA VAL A 33 -4.96 24.27 -12.75
C VAL A 33 -5.41 23.41 -11.55
N ASP A 34 -6.40 23.86 -10.80
CA ASP A 34 -6.94 23.12 -9.65
C ASP A 34 -7.55 21.78 -10.10
N LEU A 35 -8.32 21.77 -11.20
CA LEU A 35 -8.87 20.54 -11.80
C LEU A 35 -7.77 19.59 -12.26
N SER A 36 -6.77 20.11 -12.98
CA SER A 36 -5.64 19.31 -13.46
C SER A 36 -4.87 18.67 -12.30
N THR A 37 -4.61 19.45 -11.24
CA THR A 37 -3.98 18.96 -10.00
C THR A 37 -4.81 17.84 -9.36
N ALA A 38 -6.12 18.04 -9.22
CA ALA A 38 -7.01 17.05 -8.65
C ALA A 38 -7.05 15.75 -9.46
N GLN A 39 -7.07 15.84 -10.80
CA GLN A 39 -7.03 14.69 -11.69
C GLN A 39 -5.69 13.93 -11.60
N ASN A 40 -4.57 14.65 -11.48
CA ASN A 40 -3.26 14.02 -11.30
C ASN A 40 -3.17 13.27 -9.97
N ASN A 41 -3.67 13.86 -8.88
CA ASN A 41 -3.72 13.20 -7.57
C ASN A 41 -4.64 11.96 -7.61
N ALA A 42 -5.78 12.04 -8.31
CA ALA A 42 -6.66 10.89 -8.51
C ALA A 42 -5.96 9.74 -9.27
N ARG A 43 -5.17 10.07 -10.31
CA ARG A 43 -4.35 9.07 -11.03
C ARG A 43 -3.26 8.48 -10.14
N GLN A 44 -2.60 9.27 -9.32
CA GLN A 44 -1.59 8.78 -8.37
C GLN A 44 -2.21 7.79 -7.37
N TRP A 45 -3.39 8.11 -6.83
CA TRP A 45 -4.12 7.17 -5.96
C TRP A 45 -4.43 5.85 -6.68
N LEU A 46 -5.05 5.92 -7.86
CA LEU A 46 -5.54 4.73 -8.57
C LEU A 46 -4.40 3.84 -9.09
N ASN A 47 -3.30 4.45 -9.55
CA ASN A 47 -2.26 3.73 -10.27
C ASN A 47 -1.03 3.39 -9.41
N VAL A 48 -0.81 4.09 -8.30
CA VAL A 48 0.38 3.92 -7.47
C VAL A 48 -0.01 3.46 -6.07
N ILE A 49 -0.80 4.27 -5.35
CA ILE A 49 -1.05 4.06 -3.93
C ILE A 49 -1.97 2.85 -3.69
N LYS A 50 -3.10 2.76 -4.39
CA LYS A 50 -4.06 1.65 -4.25
C LYS A 50 -3.42 0.29 -4.59
N PRO A 51 -2.69 0.12 -5.71
CA PRO A 51 -1.94 -1.11 -5.96
C PRO A 51 -0.90 -1.41 -4.88
N GLY A 52 -0.20 -0.38 -4.39
CA GLY A 52 0.74 -0.50 -3.27
C GLY A 52 0.13 -1.14 -2.02
N LEU A 53 -1.09 -0.71 -1.64
CA LEU A 53 -1.82 -1.28 -0.50
C LEU A 53 -2.23 -2.75 -0.72
N ILE A 54 -2.59 -3.13 -1.95
CA ILE A 54 -2.91 -4.52 -2.28
C ILE A 54 -1.67 -5.41 -2.10
N TYR A 55 -0.51 -4.97 -2.58
CA TYR A 55 0.74 -5.70 -2.40
C TYR A 55 1.14 -5.82 -0.93
N LEU A 56 0.94 -4.76 -0.14
CA LEU A 56 1.19 -4.80 1.31
C LEU A 56 0.31 -5.86 2.01
N ASN A 57 -0.98 -5.93 1.66
CA ASN A 57 -1.86 -6.97 2.20
C ASN A 57 -1.37 -8.38 1.80
N GLN A 58 -0.92 -8.57 0.57
CA GLN A 58 -0.36 -9.85 0.12
C GLN A 58 0.93 -10.21 0.87
N ASP A 59 1.77 -9.21 1.16
CA ASP A 59 2.99 -9.37 1.93
C ASP A 59 2.69 -9.84 3.38
N VAL A 60 1.67 -9.28 4.03
CA VAL A 60 1.19 -9.72 5.35
C VAL A 60 0.70 -11.18 5.31
N ILE A 61 -0.11 -11.54 4.31
CA ILE A 61 -0.60 -12.92 4.13
C ILE A 61 0.58 -13.88 3.92
N ASN A 62 1.56 -13.50 3.10
CA ASN A 62 2.75 -14.30 2.83
C ASN A 62 3.59 -14.49 4.10
N PHE A 63 3.76 -13.45 4.91
CA PHE A 63 4.43 -13.56 6.21
C PHE A 63 3.70 -14.51 7.15
N SER A 64 2.36 -14.37 7.26
CA SER A 64 1.54 -15.23 8.12
C SER A 64 1.65 -16.71 7.73
N ASN A 65 1.56 -17.02 6.43
CA ASN A 65 1.73 -18.39 5.92
C ASN A 65 3.12 -18.95 6.25
N ARG A 66 4.19 -18.14 6.07
CA ARG A 66 5.55 -18.54 6.44
C ARG A 66 5.68 -18.79 7.94
N TYR A 67 5.11 -17.93 8.77
CA TYR A 67 5.10 -18.12 10.22
C TYR A 67 4.40 -19.42 10.60
N ALA A 68 3.24 -19.73 10.00
CA ALA A 68 2.54 -20.98 10.24
C ALA A 68 3.41 -22.20 9.91
N THR A 69 4.07 -22.20 8.75
CA THR A 69 5.00 -23.28 8.36
C THR A 69 6.19 -23.41 9.32
N TYR A 70 6.77 -22.29 9.75
CA TYR A 70 7.88 -22.31 10.70
C TYR A 70 7.43 -22.69 12.12
N SER A 71 6.18 -22.40 12.49
CA SER A 71 5.65 -22.69 13.82
C SER A 71 5.80 -24.16 14.19
N ASP A 72 5.48 -25.06 13.26
CA ASP A 72 5.58 -26.50 13.53
C ASP A 72 7.05 -26.95 13.62
N THR A 73 7.92 -26.43 12.75
CA THR A 73 9.37 -26.71 12.82
C THR A 73 9.99 -26.19 14.13
N LEU A 74 9.50 -25.06 14.65
CA LEU A 74 9.95 -24.47 15.91
C LEU A 74 9.44 -25.28 17.11
N LYS A 75 8.20 -25.76 17.09
CA LYS A 75 7.65 -26.67 18.11
C LYS A 75 8.46 -27.97 18.16
N ASP A 76 8.72 -28.58 17.01
CA ASP A 76 9.56 -29.79 16.93
C ASP A 76 10.95 -29.55 17.52
N ALA A 77 11.56 -28.40 17.24
CA ALA A 77 12.87 -28.04 17.80
C ALA A 77 12.83 -27.87 19.32
N VAL A 78 11.72 -27.34 19.87
CA VAL A 78 11.50 -27.25 21.32
C VAL A 78 11.37 -28.65 21.93
N ASP A 79 10.54 -29.51 21.33
CA ASP A 79 10.29 -30.87 21.80
C ASP A 79 11.56 -31.72 21.77
N MET A 80 12.36 -31.56 20.72
CA MET A 80 13.67 -32.22 20.58
C MET A 80 14.79 -31.56 21.40
N LYS A 81 14.53 -30.44 22.08
CA LYS A 81 15.53 -29.60 22.78
C LYS A 81 16.70 -29.16 21.88
N ASP A 82 16.44 -29.04 20.58
CA ASP A 82 17.42 -28.61 19.57
C ASP A 82 17.54 -27.08 19.56
N LYS A 83 18.41 -26.59 20.45
CA LYS A 83 18.66 -25.15 20.62
C LYS A 83 19.21 -24.49 19.34
N ALA A 84 19.98 -25.21 18.53
CA ALA A 84 20.58 -24.68 17.32
C ALA A 84 19.52 -24.44 16.24
N LYS A 85 18.66 -25.44 16.02
CA LYS A 85 17.54 -25.36 15.07
C LYS A 85 16.52 -24.31 15.50
N LEU A 86 16.21 -24.21 16.80
CA LEU A 86 15.34 -23.17 17.34
C LEU A 86 15.91 -21.76 17.09
N ALA A 87 17.21 -21.55 17.36
CA ALA A 87 17.86 -20.27 17.15
C ALA A 87 17.92 -19.86 15.67
N ASP A 88 18.22 -20.81 14.77
CA ASP A 88 18.23 -20.54 13.32
C ASP A 88 16.82 -20.18 12.80
N GLY A 89 15.79 -20.93 13.21
CA GLY A 89 14.41 -20.66 12.83
C GLY A 89 13.92 -19.28 13.29
N LEU A 90 14.22 -18.90 14.54
CA LEU A 90 13.87 -17.57 15.07
C LEU A 90 14.61 -16.44 14.34
N LYS A 91 15.90 -16.62 14.01
CA LYS A 91 16.66 -15.64 13.22
C LYS A 91 16.06 -15.45 11.83
N ARG A 92 15.70 -16.53 11.14
CA ARG A 92 15.04 -16.46 9.83
C ARG A 92 13.70 -15.77 9.90
N LEU A 93 12.92 -16.02 10.95
CA LEU A 93 11.62 -15.37 11.13
C LEU A 93 11.78 -13.87 11.35
N ALA A 94 12.72 -13.46 12.20
CA ALA A 94 13.02 -12.05 12.47
C ALA A 94 13.49 -11.32 11.19
N ALA A 95 14.38 -11.94 10.40
CA ALA A 95 14.83 -11.38 9.13
C ALA A 95 13.69 -11.21 8.11
N ASN A 96 12.76 -12.18 8.05
CA ASN A 96 11.57 -12.06 7.19
C ASN A 96 10.66 -10.92 7.64
N ALA A 97 10.41 -10.78 8.95
CA ALA A 97 9.59 -9.69 9.47
C ALA A 97 10.18 -8.31 9.12
N ALA A 98 11.50 -8.13 9.30
CA ALA A 98 12.20 -6.90 8.95
C ALA A 98 12.11 -6.58 7.44
N ASN A 99 12.20 -7.58 6.57
CA ASN A 99 12.05 -7.39 5.12
C ASN A 99 10.64 -6.88 4.76
N TYR A 100 9.60 -7.46 5.33
CA TYR A 100 8.23 -7.00 5.09
C TYR A 100 7.96 -5.60 5.66
N GLU A 101 8.54 -5.28 6.82
CA GLU A 101 8.49 -3.92 7.37
C GLU A 101 9.15 -2.91 6.42
N GLN A 102 10.31 -3.24 5.85
CA GLN A 102 10.99 -2.36 4.91
C GLN A 102 10.19 -2.15 3.62
N LYS A 103 9.65 -3.22 3.02
CA LYS A 103 8.76 -3.14 1.85
C LYS A 103 7.53 -2.29 2.12
N ALA A 104 6.97 -2.37 3.33
CA ALA A 104 5.84 -1.53 3.73
C ALA A 104 6.25 -0.05 3.76
N LYS A 105 7.40 0.27 4.36
CA LYS A 105 7.93 1.65 4.41
C LYS A 105 8.14 2.22 3.02
N GLU A 106 8.81 1.49 2.13
CA GLU A 106 9.10 1.92 0.75
C GLU A 106 7.84 2.25 -0.07
N LYS A 107 6.69 1.63 0.25
CA LYS A 107 5.41 1.88 -0.41
C LYS A 107 4.62 3.06 0.16
N VAL A 108 4.98 3.54 1.35
CA VAL A 108 4.31 4.66 2.04
C VAL A 108 5.02 6.00 1.79
N THR A 109 6.30 5.99 1.43
CA THR A 109 7.10 7.20 1.16
C THR A 109 7.23 7.61 -0.32
N GLN A 110 6.63 6.86 -1.25
CA GLN A 110 6.57 7.21 -2.69
C GLN A 110 5.27 7.94 -3.04
#